data_AF-A0A250LJE8-F1
#
_entry.id   AF-A0A250LJE8-F1
#
_cell.length_a   1.000
_cell.length_b   1.000
_cell.length_c   1.000
_cell.angle_alpha   90.00
_cell.angle_beta   90.00
_cell.angle_gamma   90.00
#
_symmetry.space_group_name_H-M   'P 1'
#
loop_
_entity.id
_entity.type
_entity.pdbx_description
1 polymer ?
#
loop_
_entity_poly.entity_id
_entity_poly.type
_entity_poly.pdbx_seq_one_letter_code
_entity_poly.pdbx_strand_id
1 'polypeptide(L)'
;MPVEGMAKRQSLHESDGRCCDPVILASDTFSWNPFRGYVMKLRTVYLKVSDMGESTSFWERLLGYGPLKQSGKWTEFMIGTNRLGLLLNDFGDEIKGSSSVPVFEFEENALHEFVKRATENGASVVMDGLKIESMKSIVLSSPDGHEFELCMCRD
;
A
#
# COMPACT_ATOMS: atom_id res chain seq x y z
N MET A 1 70.64 -9.98 2.00
CA MET A 1 71.50 -9.30 0.99
C MET A 1 71.45 -10.12 -0.31
N PRO A 2 71.49 -9.47 -1.48
CA PRO A 2 70.37 -9.47 -2.46
C PRO A 2 70.71 -10.17 -3.79
N VAL A 3 69.70 -10.42 -4.63
CA VAL A 3 69.77 -10.08 -6.08
C VAL A 3 68.36 -9.96 -6.69
N GLU A 4 68.23 -8.91 -7.50
CA GLU A 4 67.06 -8.40 -8.22
C GLU A 4 66.70 -9.26 -9.45
N GLY A 5 65.48 -9.09 -9.98
CA GLY A 5 65.07 -9.77 -11.22
C GLY A 5 63.71 -9.37 -11.80
N MET A 6 63.61 -8.13 -12.31
CA MET A 6 62.80 -7.67 -13.45
C MET A 6 61.36 -8.18 -13.65
N ALA A 7 60.39 -7.33 -13.28
CA ALA A 7 59.06 -7.31 -13.90
C ALA A 7 59.11 -6.62 -15.27
N LYS A 8 58.57 -7.27 -16.31
CA LYS A 8 58.41 -6.68 -17.66
C LYS A 8 57.32 -5.61 -17.65
N ARG A 9 57.69 -4.40 -18.07
CA ARG A 9 56.77 -3.32 -18.45
C ARG A 9 56.09 -3.66 -19.78
N GLN A 10 54.77 -3.55 -19.84
CA GLN A 10 54.07 -3.25 -21.09
C GLN A 10 53.69 -1.76 -21.09
N SER A 11 53.81 -1.18 -22.29
CA SER A 11 53.81 0.24 -22.59
C SER A 11 52.44 0.87 -22.36
N LEU A 12 52.45 1.98 -21.61
CA LEU A 12 51.44 3.03 -21.68
C LEU A 12 51.68 3.84 -22.96
N HIS A 13 50.61 4.09 -23.72
CA HIS A 13 50.54 5.25 -24.58
C HIS A 13 49.75 6.32 -23.82
N GLU A 14 50.45 7.39 -23.47
CA GLU A 14 49.94 8.63 -22.91
C GLU A 14 49.89 9.70 -24.00
N SER A 15 48.80 10.49 -24.02
CA SER A 15 48.68 11.93 -24.36
C SER A 15 47.26 12.16 -24.90
N ASP A 16 46.38 13.00 -24.34
CA ASP A 16 46.59 14.37 -23.85
C ASP A 16 45.47 14.84 -22.90
N GLY A 17 45.80 15.78 -22.00
CA GLY A 17 44.86 16.86 -21.68
C GLY A 17 44.35 17.01 -20.24
N ARG A 18 45.27 17.31 -19.30
CA ARG A 18 45.10 17.92 -17.96
C ARG A 18 43.79 18.67 -17.65
N CYS A 19 43.22 18.43 -16.45
CA CYS A 19 43.31 19.37 -15.32
C CYS A 19 42.78 18.83 -13.96
N CYS A 20 43.66 18.87 -12.95
CA CYS A 20 43.45 18.96 -11.49
C CYS A 20 43.04 17.73 -10.66
N ASP A 21 44.02 17.21 -9.90
CA ASP A 21 43.95 16.38 -8.68
C ASP A 21 43.02 16.95 -7.57
N PRO A 22 42.48 16.16 -6.59
CA PRO A 22 43.23 15.19 -5.79
C PRO A 22 42.55 13.86 -5.40
N VAL A 23 43.42 12.87 -5.15
CA VAL A 23 43.17 11.69 -4.32
C VAL A 23 42.86 12.13 -2.89
N ILE A 24 41.62 11.95 -2.42
CA ILE A 24 41.28 11.76 -1.00
C ILE A 24 40.15 10.74 -0.89
N LEU A 25 40.54 9.56 -0.39
CA LEU A 25 39.86 8.65 0.53
C LEU A 25 38.37 8.38 0.31
N ALA A 26 38.06 7.09 0.19
CA ALA A 26 36.75 6.52 0.44
C ALA A 26 36.12 7.18 1.67
N SER A 27 35.19 8.11 1.44
CA SER A 27 34.18 8.41 2.43
C SER A 27 33.22 7.23 2.35
N ASP A 28 33.41 6.31 3.29
CA ASP A 28 32.31 5.59 3.88
C ASP A 28 31.21 6.62 4.18
N THR A 29 30.31 6.82 3.22
CA THR A 29 29.01 7.39 3.48
C THR A 29 28.28 6.29 4.22
N PHE A 30 28.59 6.27 5.51
CA PHE A 30 27.83 5.60 6.55
C PHE A 30 26.41 6.15 6.43
N SER A 31 25.61 5.52 5.58
CA SER A 31 24.16 5.65 5.60
C SER A 31 23.73 5.11 6.96
N TRP A 32 23.68 6.02 7.92
CA TRP A 32 22.98 5.81 9.17
C TRP A 32 21.50 5.64 8.79
N ASN A 33 21.10 4.40 8.53
CA ASN A 33 19.70 4.03 8.55
C ASN A 33 19.39 3.58 10.00
N PRO A 34 18.77 4.43 10.84
CA PRO A 34 18.53 4.12 12.25
C PRO A 34 17.56 2.94 12.46
N PHE A 35 17.00 2.38 11.39
CA PHE A 35 16.03 1.27 11.43
C PHE A 35 16.61 -0.10 11.07
N ARG A 36 17.93 -0.29 11.17
CA ARG A 36 18.63 -1.57 10.89
C ARG A 36 18.34 -2.70 11.92
N GLY A 37 17.09 -2.83 12.37
CA GLY A 37 16.65 -3.87 13.31
C GLY A 37 15.13 -4.11 13.40
N TYR A 38 14.29 -3.35 12.71
CA TYR A 38 12.83 -3.56 12.75
C TYR A 38 12.21 -3.47 11.35
N VAL A 39 11.63 -4.56 10.88
CA VAL A 39 10.79 -4.59 9.68
C VAL A 39 9.39 -4.12 10.07
N MET A 40 9.06 -2.87 9.76
CA MET A 40 7.70 -2.35 9.93
C MET A 40 6.81 -2.88 8.79
N LYS A 41 5.66 -3.48 9.14
CA LYS A 41 4.64 -3.95 8.18
C LYS A 41 3.27 -3.50 8.63
N LEU A 42 2.52 -2.83 7.74
CA LEU A 42 1.09 -2.60 7.93
C LEU A 42 0.39 -3.97 7.87
N ARG A 43 -0.31 -4.34 8.94
CA ARG A 43 -0.98 -5.64 9.04
C ARG A 43 -2.49 -5.55 8.93
N THR A 44 -3.07 -4.56 9.60
CA THR A 44 -4.52 -4.35 9.64
C THR A 44 -4.81 -2.87 9.60
N VAL A 45 -5.83 -2.49 8.85
CA VAL A 45 -6.48 -1.17 8.93
C VAL A 45 -7.86 -1.38 9.55
N TYR A 46 -8.24 -0.59 10.56
CA TYR A 46 -9.56 -0.67 11.17
C TYR A 46 -10.45 0.50 10.75
N LEU A 47 -11.67 0.17 10.32
CA LEU A 47 -12.76 1.11 10.09
C LEU A 47 -13.68 1.11 11.32
N LYS A 48 -13.97 2.29 11.86
CA LYS A 48 -14.84 2.45 13.04
C LYS A 48 -16.31 2.40 12.65
N VAL A 49 -17.03 1.40 13.12
CA VAL A 49 -18.43 1.15 12.75
C VAL A 49 -19.39 1.38 13.91
N SER A 50 -20.63 1.75 13.61
CA SER A 50 -21.68 1.95 14.64
C SER A 50 -22.36 0.64 15.00
N ASP A 51 -22.58 -0.24 14.03
CA ASP A 51 -23.21 -1.56 14.22
C ASP A 51 -22.35 -2.67 13.62
N MET A 52 -21.80 -3.53 14.47
CA MET A 52 -20.90 -4.60 14.01
C MET A 52 -21.61 -5.61 13.10
N GLY A 53 -22.90 -5.88 13.31
CA GLY A 53 -23.65 -6.89 12.56
C GLY A 53 -23.95 -6.44 11.13
N GLU A 54 -24.42 -5.20 10.98
CA GLU A 54 -24.68 -4.57 9.69
C GLU A 54 -23.40 -4.41 8.88
N SER A 55 -22.34 -3.87 9.49
CA SER A 55 -21.07 -3.65 8.79
C SER A 55 -20.38 -4.98 8.44
N THR A 56 -20.39 -5.98 9.32
CA THR A 56 -19.85 -7.31 9.00
C THR A 56 -20.62 -7.92 7.83
N SER A 57 -21.96 -7.83 7.84
CA SER A 57 -22.80 -8.35 6.74
C SER A 57 -22.51 -7.64 5.42
N PHE A 58 -22.34 -6.31 5.44
CA PHE A 58 -21.97 -5.53 4.25
C PHE A 58 -20.63 -6.02 3.67
N TRP A 59 -19.57 -6.06 4.49
CA TRP A 59 -18.24 -6.45 4.02
C TRP A 59 -18.16 -7.93 3.61
N GLU A 60 -18.86 -8.84 4.29
CA GLU A 60 -18.94 -10.24 3.89
C GLU A 60 -19.60 -10.41 2.51
N ARG A 61 -20.73 -9.72 2.27
CA ARG A 61 -21.40 -9.75 0.96
C ARG A 61 -20.57 -9.10 -0.12
N LEU A 62 -19.91 -7.99 0.17
CA LEU A 62 -19.05 -7.28 -0.76
C LEU A 62 -17.85 -8.15 -1.17
N LEU A 63 -17.15 -8.72 -0.18
CA LEU A 63 -15.96 -9.53 -0.41
C LEU A 63 -16.29 -10.94 -0.95
N GLY A 64 -17.49 -11.44 -0.68
CA GLY A 64 -17.95 -12.77 -1.08
C GLY A 64 -17.41 -13.91 -0.20
N TYR A 65 -16.85 -13.59 0.97
CA TYR A 65 -16.37 -14.55 1.96
C TYR A 65 -16.46 -13.98 3.38
N GLY A 66 -16.58 -14.88 4.35
CA GLY A 66 -16.70 -14.53 5.76
C GLY A 66 -15.40 -14.05 6.41
N PRO A 67 -15.48 -13.47 7.62
CA PRO A 67 -14.32 -12.92 8.31
C PRO A 67 -13.31 -14.01 8.71
N LEU A 68 -12.03 -13.66 8.70
CA LEU A 68 -10.96 -14.50 9.24
C LEU A 68 -11.09 -14.65 10.76
N LYS A 69 -11.46 -13.55 11.44
CA LYS A 69 -11.57 -13.48 12.90
C LYS A 69 -12.69 -12.52 13.28
N GLN A 70 -13.36 -12.81 14.38
CA GLN A 70 -14.46 -11.98 14.89
C GLN A 70 -14.57 -12.02 16.41
N SER A 71 -15.11 -10.96 16.97
CA SER A 71 -15.50 -10.79 18.37
C SER A 71 -16.70 -9.84 18.46
N GLY A 72 -17.24 -9.62 19.66
CA GLY A 72 -18.29 -8.61 19.86
C GLY A 72 -17.82 -7.15 19.67
N LYS A 73 -16.51 -6.90 19.52
CA LYS A 73 -15.94 -5.54 19.41
C LYS A 73 -15.18 -5.29 18.12
N TRP A 74 -14.82 -6.34 17.38
CA TRP A 74 -14.05 -6.21 16.15
C TRP A 74 -14.21 -7.44 15.25
N THR A 75 -14.08 -7.22 13.94
CA THR A 75 -14.12 -8.24 12.89
C THR A 75 -12.97 -8.00 11.92
N GLU A 76 -12.29 -9.03 11.41
CA GLU A 76 -11.20 -8.91 10.43
C GLU A 76 -11.44 -9.79 9.21
N PHE A 77 -11.31 -9.20 8.02
CA PHE A 77 -11.30 -9.87 6.71
C PHE A 77 -9.88 -9.92 6.14
N MET A 78 -9.58 -10.94 5.33
CA MET A 78 -8.29 -11.06 4.65
C MET A 78 -8.33 -10.48 3.25
N ILE A 79 -7.50 -9.48 2.98
CA ILE A 79 -7.34 -8.87 1.65
C ILE A 79 -5.89 -9.07 1.20
N GLY A 80 -5.65 -10.03 0.32
CA GLY A 80 -4.30 -10.44 -0.07
C GLY A 80 -3.51 -10.90 1.16
N THR A 81 -2.48 -10.13 1.55
CA THR A 81 -1.67 -10.39 2.76
C THR A 81 -1.95 -9.43 3.92
N ASN A 82 -2.89 -8.51 3.74
CA ASN A 82 -3.30 -7.50 4.71
C ASN A 82 -4.70 -7.83 5.26
N ARG A 83 -5.08 -7.14 6.34
CA ARG A 83 -6.41 -7.28 6.92
C ARG A 83 -7.17 -5.97 6.83
N LEU A 84 -8.44 -6.09 6.46
CA LEU A 84 -9.42 -5.04 6.67
C LEU A 84 -10.20 -5.39 7.94
N GLY A 85 -10.08 -4.54 8.95
CA GLY A 85 -10.73 -4.68 10.23
C GLY A 85 -11.92 -3.74 10.36
N LEU A 86 -12.93 -4.17 11.09
CA LEU A 86 -14.01 -3.36 11.62
C LEU A 86 -13.81 -3.26 13.13
N LEU A 87 -13.98 -2.07 13.69
CA LEU A 87 -13.85 -1.80 15.11
C LEU A 87 -15.13 -1.11 15.60
N LEU A 88 -15.83 -1.72 16.55
CA LEU A 88 -17.05 -1.14 17.10
C LEU A 88 -16.72 0.17 17.82
N ASN A 89 -17.41 1.24 17.47
CA ASN A 89 -17.32 2.50 18.19
C ASN A 89 -18.22 2.49 19.43
N ASP A 90 -17.73 1.94 20.53
CA ASP A 90 -18.45 1.84 21.81
C ASP A 90 -18.11 2.94 22.81
N PHE A 91 -17.29 3.92 22.40
CA PHE A 91 -16.87 5.06 23.23
C PHE A 91 -17.70 6.32 23.00
N GLY A 92 -18.65 6.29 22.05
CA GLY A 92 -19.54 7.41 21.75
C GLY A 92 -18.90 8.52 20.91
N ASP A 93 -17.80 8.23 20.20
CA ASP A 93 -17.19 9.17 19.26
C ASP A 93 -18.16 9.47 18.12
N GLU A 94 -18.14 10.69 17.58
CA GLU A 94 -18.85 10.98 16.34
C GLU A 94 -18.19 10.20 15.18
N ILE A 95 -18.94 9.29 14.55
CA ILE A 95 -18.46 8.61 13.33
C ILE A 95 -18.61 9.57 12.17
N LYS A 96 -17.56 10.34 11.90
CA LYS A 96 -17.30 10.84 10.55
C LYS A 96 -16.49 9.75 9.88
N GLY A 97 -16.93 9.26 8.73
CA GLY A 97 -16.22 8.22 7.99
C GLY A 97 -14.70 8.49 7.98
N SER A 98 -13.90 7.42 8.05
CA SER A 98 -12.44 7.54 8.02
C SER A 98 -12.00 8.43 6.85
N SER A 99 -11.20 9.47 7.12
CA SER A 99 -10.52 10.24 6.07
C SER A 99 -9.44 9.43 5.35
N SER A 100 -9.10 8.25 5.87
CA SER A 100 -8.27 7.27 5.18
C SER A 100 -9.14 6.40 4.29
N VAL A 101 -8.88 6.46 2.99
CA VAL A 101 -9.57 5.71 1.94
C VAL A 101 -8.71 4.49 1.57
N PRO A 102 -9.10 3.25 1.94
CA PRO A 102 -8.43 2.07 1.41
C PRO A 102 -8.66 1.99 -0.10
N VAL A 103 -7.56 1.78 -0.83
CA VAL A 103 -7.57 1.64 -2.28
C VAL A 103 -7.41 0.16 -2.61
N PHE A 104 -8.36 -0.38 -3.37
CA PHE A 104 -8.38 -1.76 -3.83
C PHE A 104 -8.15 -1.79 -5.34
N GLU A 105 -7.16 -2.57 -5.73
CA GLU A 105 -6.75 -2.71 -7.11
C GLU A 105 -7.40 -3.95 -7.74
N PHE A 106 -7.89 -3.79 -8.96
CA PHE A 106 -8.55 -4.85 -9.72
C PHE A 106 -8.09 -4.89 -11.18
N GLU A 107 -8.27 -6.06 -11.78
CA GLU A 107 -8.41 -6.22 -13.23
C GLU A 107 -9.73 -5.59 -13.69
N GLU A 108 -9.77 -5.08 -14.93
CA GLU A 108 -10.91 -4.31 -15.47
C GLU A 108 -12.27 -5.02 -15.30
N ASN A 109 -12.36 -6.29 -15.68
CA ASN A 109 -13.62 -7.05 -15.57
C ASN A 109 -14.04 -7.27 -14.11
N ALA A 110 -13.09 -7.53 -13.21
CA ALA A 110 -13.36 -7.76 -11.80
C ALA A 110 -13.84 -6.46 -11.10
N LEU A 111 -13.32 -5.31 -11.54
CA LEU A 111 -13.74 -4.00 -11.04
C LEU A 111 -15.23 -3.76 -11.24
N HIS A 112 -15.74 -3.97 -12.46
CA HIS A 112 -17.15 -3.72 -12.78
C HIS A 112 -18.10 -4.64 -11.99
N GLU A 113 -17.74 -5.92 -11.85
CA GLU A 113 -18.51 -6.85 -11.02
C GLU A 113 -18.51 -6.43 -9.56
N PHE A 114 -17.37 -5.96 -9.05
CA PHE A 114 -17.23 -5.52 -7.67
C PHE A 114 -18.02 -4.23 -7.39
N VAL A 115 -18.00 -3.27 -8.31
CA VAL A 115 -18.81 -2.02 -8.24
C VAL A 115 -20.29 -2.35 -8.20
N LYS A 116 -20.76 -3.23 -9.10
CA LYS A 116 -22.15 -3.68 -9.12
C LYS A 116 -22.54 -4.31 -7.78
N ARG A 117 -21.72 -5.24 -7.28
CA ARG A 117 -21.96 -5.90 -6.00
C ARG A 117 -21.97 -4.92 -4.83
N ALA A 118 -21.07 -3.93 -4.82
CA ALA A 118 -21.03 -2.92 -3.76
C ALA A 118 -22.32 -2.10 -3.71
N THR A 119 -22.75 -1.59 -4.87
CA THR A 119 -23.97 -0.77 -4.98
C THR A 119 -25.24 -1.56 -4.68
N GLU A 120 -25.34 -2.81 -5.14
CA GLU A 120 -26.46 -3.72 -4.79
C GLU A 120 -26.50 -4.06 -3.28
N ASN A 121 -25.35 -3.96 -2.59
CA ASN A 121 -25.25 -4.16 -1.13
C ASN A 121 -25.32 -2.86 -0.32
N GLY A 122 -25.74 -1.75 -0.92
CA GLY A 122 -26.00 -0.50 -0.19
C GLY A 122 -24.82 0.47 -0.12
N ALA A 123 -23.72 0.22 -0.85
CA ALA A 123 -22.71 1.26 -1.05
C ALA A 123 -23.26 2.37 -1.96
N SER A 124 -22.85 3.62 -1.68
CA SER A 124 -23.18 4.78 -2.51
C SER A 124 -21.98 5.22 -3.34
N VAL A 125 -22.22 5.73 -4.55
CA VAL A 125 -21.15 6.33 -5.38
C VAL A 125 -20.86 7.73 -4.89
N VAL A 126 -19.62 7.97 -4.45
CA VAL A 126 -19.13 9.30 -4.06
C VAL A 126 -18.58 10.03 -5.28
N MET A 127 -17.81 9.32 -6.11
CA MET A 127 -17.20 9.86 -7.33
C MET A 127 -16.95 8.74 -8.34
N ASP A 128 -17.48 8.89 -9.56
CA ASP A 128 -17.24 7.97 -10.68
C ASP A 128 -16.24 8.56 -11.67
N GLY A 129 -14.99 8.11 -11.59
CA GLY A 129 -13.90 8.46 -12.49
C GLY A 129 -13.59 7.37 -13.53
N LEU A 130 -14.40 6.31 -13.66
CA LEU A 130 -14.08 5.17 -14.52
C LEU A 130 -14.03 5.55 -16.00
N LYS A 131 -14.84 6.53 -16.40
CA LYS A 131 -14.87 7.07 -17.77
C LYS A 131 -13.83 8.17 -18.02
N ILE A 132 -13.09 8.57 -16.99
CA ILE A 132 -12.08 9.64 -17.07
C ILE A 132 -10.72 8.97 -17.30
N GLU A 133 -10.13 9.21 -18.48
CA GLU A 133 -8.88 8.56 -18.92
C GLU A 133 -7.72 8.77 -17.94
N SER A 134 -7.68 9.88 -17.22
CA SER A 134 -6.63 10.18 -16.23
C SER A 134 -6.85 9.55 -14.86
N MET A 135 -8.06 9.07 -14.53
CA MET A 135 -8.42 8.63 -13.18
C MET A 135 -8.58 7.10 -13.08
N LYS A 136 -9.40 6.49 -13.96
CA LYS A 136 -9.64 5.04 -14.00
C LYS A 136 -9.96 4.43 -12.61
N SER A 137 -10.64 5.18 -11.76
CA SER A 137 -11.05 4.73 -10.44
C SER A 137 -12.43 5.24 -10.07
N ILE A 138 -13.02 4.62 -9.05
CA ILE A 138 -14.33 4.98 -8.49
C ILE A 138 -14.22 4.96 -6.97
N VAL A 139 -14.76 5.98 -6.33
CA VAL A 139 -14.85 6.07 -4.87
C VAL A 139 -16.29 5.77 -4.47
N LEU A 140 -16.43 4.80 -3.57
CA LEU A 140 -17.69 4.36 -2.99
C LEU A 140 -17.68 4.64 -1.49
N SER A 141 -18.86 4.81 -0.90
CA SER A 141 -19.04 4.91 0.55
C SER A 141 -19.88 3.74 1.05
N SER A 142 -19.39 3.07 2.09
CA SER A 142 -20.13 2.04 2.83
C SER A 142 -21.33 2.63 3.60
N PRO A 143 -22.28 1.82 4.08
CA PRO A 143 -23.40 2.31 4.89
C PRO A 143 -22.98 3.11 6.13
N ASP A 144 -21.84 2.77 6.75
CA ASP A 144 -21.23 3.51 7.86
C ASP A 144 -20.53 4.82 7.44
N GLY A 145 -20.56 5.16 6.15
CA GLY A 145 -19.94 6.37 5.60
C GLY A 145 -18.44 6.25 5.34
N HIS A 146 -17.82 5.08 5.46
CA HIS A 146 -16.42 4.90 5.09
C HIS A 146 -16.25 4.88 3.59
N GLU A 147 -15.44 5.79 3.08
CA GLU A 147 -15.03 5.81 1.69
C GLU A 147 -14.00 4.71 1.41
N PHE A 148 -14.08 4.10 0.24
CA PHE A 148 -13.08 3.18 -0.31
C PHE A 148 -12.98 3.38 -1.82
N GLU A 149 -11.77 3.28 -2.34
CA GLU A 149 -11.49 3.46 -3.76
C GLU A 149 -11.28 2.12 -4.43
N LEU A 150 -11.85 1.96 -5.62
CA LEU A 150 -11.58 0.83 -6.50
C LEU A 150 -10.89 1.39 -7.75
N CYS A 151 -9.72 0.87 -8.10
CA CYS A 151 -8.96 1.32 -9.26
C CYS A 151 -8.50 0.14 -10.12
N MET A 152 -8.24 0.42 -11.40
CA MET A 152 -7.56 -0.53 -12.28
C MET A 152 -6.06 -0.40 -12.13
N CYS A 153 -5.35 -1.53 -12.05
CA CYS A 153 -3.90 -1.50 -12.14
C CYS A 153 -3.46 -0.90 -13.49
N ARG A 154 -2.37 -0.14 -13.48
CA ARG A 154 -1.59 0.16 -14.68
C ARG A 154 -0.18 -0.33 -14.43
N ASP A 155 0.33 -1.17 -15.32
CA ASP A 155 1.76 -1.31 -15.54
C ASP A 155 2.37 0.03 -15.99
#